data_AF-A0A7Y5VBB6-F1
#
_entry.id   AF-A0A7Y5VBB6-F1
#
_cell.length_a   1.000
_cell.length_b   1.000
_cell.length_c   1.000
_cell.angle_alpha   90.00
_cell.angle_beta   90.00
_cell.angle_gamma   90.00
#
_symmetry.space_group_name_H-M   'P 1'
#
loop_
_entity.id
_entity.type
_entity.pdbx_description
1 polymer ?
#
loop_
_entity_poly.entity_id
_entity_poly.type
_entity_poly.pdbx_seq_one_letter_code
_entity_poly.pdbx_strand_id
1 'polypeptide(L)'
;MSLSDYQVRASRTVNPALSAEDRLLDAAAGLAEEAGEVLASIRKHRFQQRALDREQVVIELGDALWCLAMVATALGVTLDEVAERNIAKLHARYPRGFSPGAQEPTPDA
;
A
#
# COMPACT_ATOMS: atom_id res chain seq x y z
N MET A 1 -17.36 3.75 2.12
CA MET A 1 -16.28 4.76 2.11
C MET A 1 -15.43 4.46 0.90
N SER A 2 -15.18 5.44 0.03
CA SER A 2 -14.20 5.29 -1.07
C SER A 2 -12.76 5.44 -0.55
N LEU A 3 -11.75 5.14 -1.38
CA LEU A 3 -10.36 5.39 -0.97
C LEU A 3 -10.07 6.89 -0.89
N SER A 4 -10.70 7.70 -1.75
CA SER A 4 -10.61 9.16 -1.65
C SER A 4 -11.27 9.69 -0.36
N ASP A 5 -12.43 9.15 0.04
CA ASP A 5 -13.07 9.52 1.32
C ASP A 5 -12.15 9.20 2.50
N TYR A 6 -11.51 8.02 2.48
CA TYR A 6 -10.53 7.63 3.48
C TYR A 6 -9.34 8.59 3.50
N GLN A 7 -8.74 8.89 2.34
CA GLN A 7 -7.61 9.81 2.21
C GLN A 7 -7.92 11.19 2.80
N VAL A 8 -9.10 11.74 2.51
CA VAL A 8 -9.56 13.03 3.05
C VAL A 8 -9.71 13.00 4.57
N ARG A 9 -10.17 11.87 5.14
CA ARG A 9 -10.28 11.71 6.60
C ARG A 9 -8.90 11.55 7.25
N ALA A 10 -8.03 10.77 6.64
CA ALA A 10 -6.67 10.48 7.11
C ALA A 10 -5.76 11.73 7.05
N SER A 11 -5.88 12.55 6.02
CA SER A 11 -5.03 13.75 5.84
C SER A 11 -5.16 14.78 6.96
N ARG A 12 -6.24 14.70 7.76
CA ARG A 12 -6.46 15.54 8.94
C ARG A 12 -5.48 15.27 10.08
N THR A 13 -4.77 14.14 10.06
CA THR A 13 -3.81 13.74 11.11
C THR A 13 -2.37 14.11 10.78
N VAL A 14 -2.14 14.72 9.61
CA VAL A 14 -0.81 15.12 9.16
C VAL A 14 -0.23 16.23 10.04
N ASN A 15 1.06 16.14 10.35
CA ASN A 15 1.78 17.22 11.00
C ASN A 15 1.91 18.44 10.06
N PRO A 16 1.24 19.58 10.37
CA PRO A 16 1.28 20.75 9.51
C PRO A 16 2.62 21.49 9.57
N ALA A 17 3.46 21.21 10.58
CA ALA A 17 4.74 21.88 10.77
C ALA A 17 5.84 21.40 9.80
N LEU A 18 5.67 20.22 9.20
CA LEU A 18 6.63 19.67 8.23
C LEU A 18 6.55 20.40 6.88
N SER A 19 7.64 20.41 6.11
CA SER A 19 7.59 20.82 4.71
C SER A 19 6.85 19.76 3.86
N ALA A 20 6.54 20.09 2.60
CA ALA A 20 5.94 19.11 1.69
C ALA A 20 6.89 17.94 1.39
N GLU A 21 8.19 18.23 1.25
CA GLU A 21 9.24 17.24 1.01
C GLU A 21 9.44 16.33 2.21
N ASP A 22 9.51 16.91 3.42
CA ASP A 22 9.65 16.13 4.65
C ASP A 22 8.44 15.22 4.88
N ARG A 23 7.22 15.69 4.60
CA ARG A 23 6.00 14.84 4.68
C ARG A 23 6.03 13.68 3.70
N LEU A 24 6.53 13.91 2.48
CA LEU A 24 6.65 12.85 1.50
C LEU A 24 7.67 11.80 1.96
N LEU A 25 8.81 12.25 2.46
CA LEU A 25 9.84 11.36 2.99
C LEU A 25 9.35 10.57 4.20
N ASP A 26 8.72 11.24 5.17
CA ASP A 26 8.14 10.63 6.37
C ASP A 26 7.11 9.56 6.03
N ALA A 27 6.16 9.88 5.14
CA ALA A 27 5.15 8.92 4.70
C ALA A 27 5.73 7.73 3.90
N ALA A 28 6.74 7.97 3.06
CA ALA A 28 7.40 6.91 2.31
C ALA A 28 8.23 5.99 3.22
N ALA A 29 8.90 6.56 4.23
CA ALA A 29 9.63 5.79 5.25
C ALA A 29 8.67 4.96 6.10
N GLY A 30 7.57 5.55 6.58
CA GLY A 30 6.52 4.85 7.31
C GLY A 30 5.97 3.68 6.52
N LEU A 31 5.69 3.85 5.22
CA LEU A 31 5.22 2.73 4.38
C LEU A 31 6.20 1.54 4.37
N ALA A 32 7.50 1.79 4.37
CA ALA A 32 8.52 0.74 4.41
C ALA A 32 8.60 0.06 5.79
N GLU A 33 8.41 0.83 6.87
CA GLU A 33 8.33 0.35 8.25
C GLU A 33 7.15 -0.62 8.42
N GLU A 34 5.94 -0.20 8.02
CA GLU A 34 4.72 -1.01 8.15
C GLU A 34 4.77 -2.30 7.32
N ALA A 35 5.37 -2.24 6.13
CA ALA A 35 5.63 -3.44 5.33
C ALA A 35 6.56 -4.43 6.07
N GLY A 36 7.53 -3.91 6.82
CA GLY A 36 8.41 -4.68 7.69
C GLY A 36 7.67 -5.35 8.84
N GLU A 37 6.69 -4.67 9.43
CA GLU A 37 5.88 -5.20 10.54
C GLU A 37 4.94 -6.32 10.08
N VAL A 38 4.27 -6.13 8.93
CA VAL A 38 3.50 -7.20 8.25
C VAL A 38 4.40 -8.41 7.99
N LEU A 39 5.59 -8.20 7.44
CA LEU A 39 6.56 -9.28 7.18
C LEU A 39 6.99 -9.97 8.48
N ALA A 40 7.23 -9.23 9.55
CA ALA A 40 7.62 -9.78 10.84
C ALA A 40 6.55 -10.72 11.39
N SER A 41 5.27 -10.33 11.31
CA SER A 41 4.14 -11.16 11.73
C SER A 41 4.05 -12.46 10.92
N ILE A 42 4.17 -12.39 9.60
CA ILE A 42 4.16 -13.56 8.71
C ILE A 42 5.37 -14.48 8.98
N ARG A 43 6.56 -13.91 9.17
CA ARG A 43 7.78 -14.68 9.47
C ARG A 43 7.70 -15.39 10.81
N LYS A 44 7.21 -14.73 11.86
CA LYS A 44 7.00 -15.34 13.19
C LYS A 44 6.06 -16.53 13.07
N HIS A 45 4.95 -16.37 12.34
CA HIS A 45 4.03 -17.48 12.07
C HIS A 45 4.72 -18.64 11.32
N ARG A 46 5.37 -18.34 10.19
CA ARG A 46 5.91 -19.36 9.28
C ARG A 46 7.13 -20.10 9.81
N PHE A 47 8.02 -19.41 10.53
CA PHE A 47 9.34 -19.92 10.91
C PHE A 47 9.48 -20.20 12.41
N GLN A 48 8.62 -19.63 13.26
CA GLN A 48 8.65 -19.86 14.71
C GLN A 48 7.46 -20.67 15.21
N GLN A 49 6.60 -21.19 14.31
CA GLN A 49 5.41 -21.99 14.64
C GLN A 49 4.47 -21.28 15.63
N ARG A 50 4.47 -19.95 15.64
CA ARG A 50 3.53 -19.13 16.43
C ARG A 50 2.19 -19.04 15.69
N ALA A 51 1.10 -18.90 16.44
CA ALA A 51 -0.18 -18.55 15.84
C ALA A 51 -0.04 -17.21 15.08
N LEU A 52 -0.70 -17.10 13.93
CA LEU A 52 -0.73 -15.85 13.18
C LEU A 52 -1.62 -14.85 13.94
N ASP A 53 -1.03 -13.74 14.36
CA ASP A 53 -1.77 -12.63 14.92
C ASP A 53 -2.43 -11.83 13.79
N ARG A 54 -3.67 -12.19 13.48
CA ARG A 54 -4.42 -11.59 12.37
C ARG A 54 -4.83 -10.15 12.68
N GLU A 55 -5.10 -9.84 13.95
CA GLU A 55 -5.48 -8.50 14.38
C GLU A 55 -4.30 -7.54 14.20
N GLN A 56 -3.10 -7.96 14.64
CA GLN A 56 -1.89 -7.15 14.43
C GLN A 56 -1.64 -6.91 12.94
N VAL A 57 -1.78 -7.92 12.08
CA VAL A 57 -1.61 -7.73 10.63
C VAL A 57 -2.62 -6.75 10.06
N VAL A 58 -3.86 -6.73 10.54
CA VAL A 58 -4.87 -5.76 10.09
C VAL A 58 -4.52 -4.34 10.53
N ILE A 59 -3.93 -4.17 11.72
CA ILE A 59 -3.43 -2.88 12.21
C ILE A 59 -2.32 -2.35 11.27
N GLU A 60 -1.27 -3.13 11.02
CA GLU A 60 -0.15 -2.66 10.17
C GLU A 60 -0.60 -2.39 8.72
N LEU A 61 -1.59 -3.15 8.22
CA LEU A 61 -2.18 -2.88 6.91
C LEU A 61 -2.93 -1.55 6.89
N GLY A 62 -3.54 -1.16 8.01
CA GLY A 62 -4.16 0.15 8.20
C GLY A 62 -3.14 1.29 8.22
N ASP A 63 -2.01 1.10 8.91
CA ASP A 63 -0.93 2.08 8.99
C ASP A 63 -0.21 2.21 7.64
N ALA A 64 0.00 1.10 6.92
CA ALA A 64 0.49 1.11 5.54
C ALA A 64 -0.49 1.86 4.61
N LEU A 65 -1.80 1.68 4.78
CA LEU A 65 -2.82 2.39 4.02
C LEU A 65 -2.81 3.90 4.32
N TRP A 66 -2.56 4.29 5.57
CA TRP A 66 -2.39 5.69 5.95
C TRP A 66 -1.17 6.30 5.25
N CYS A 67 -0.03 5.60 5.27
CA CYS A 67 1.18 6.04 4.59
C CYS A 67 0.97 6.19 3.08
N LEU A 68 0.30 5.24 2.42
CA LEU A 68 -0.08 5.33 1.01
C LEU A 68 -0.94 6.56 0.72
N ALA A 69 -1.92 6.85 1.58
CA ALA A 69 -2.78 8.03 1.44
C ALA A 69 -1.97 9.34 1.56
N MET A 70 -0.95 9.38 2.43
CA MET A 70 -0.12 10.56 2.61
C MET A 70 0.84 10.78 1.44
N VAL A 71 1.45 9.71 0.92
CA VAL A 71 2.23 9.77 -0.32
C VAL A 71 1.37 10.25 -1.49
N ALA A 72 0.17 9.69 -1.67
CA ALA A 72 -0.77 10.12 -2.72
C ALA A 72 -1.13 11.61 -2.59
N THR A 73 -1.41 12.07 -1.37
CA THR A 73 -1.69 13.48 -1.07
C THR A 73 -0.50 14.38 -1.40
N ALA A 74 0.72 13.99 -1.03
CA ALA A 74 1.93 14.76 -1.34
C ALA A 74 2.22 14.83 -2.85
N LEU A 75 1.85 13.78 -3.61
CA LEU A 75 1.96 13.75 -5.07
C LEU A 75 0.79 14.45 -5.80
N GLY A 76 -0.22 14.93 -5.08
CA GLY A 76 -1.38 15.61 -5.66
C GLY A 76 -2.33 14.67 -6.41
N VAL A 77 -2.34 13.38 -6.09
CA VAL A 77 -3.23 12.37 -6.70
C VAL A 77 -4.20 11.80 -5.67
N THR A 78 -5.33 11.29 -6.15
CA THR A 78 -6.28 10.59 -5.27
C THR A 78 -5.91 9.12 -5.11
N LEU A 79 -6.27 8.53 -3.98
CA LEU A 79 -6.03 7.12 -3.72
C LEU A 79 -6.93 6.22 -4.59
N ASP A 80 -8.09 6.71 -5.01
CA ASP A 80 -8.90 6.03 -6.05
C ASP A 80 -8.15 6.00 -7.39
N GLU A 81 -7.54 7.12 -7.83
CA GLU A 81 -6.71 7.16 -9.06
C GLU A 81 -5.52 6.19 -8.99
N VAL A 82 -4.86 6.08 -7.83
CA VAL A 82 -3.78 5.10 -7.61
C VAL A 82 -4.31 3.67 -7.78
N ALA A 83 -5.48 3.36 -7.20
CA ALA A 83 -6.11 2.05 -7.30
C ALA A 83 -6.56 1.73 -8.74
N GLU A 84 -7.18 2.68 -9.44
CA GLU A 84 -7.61 2.54 -10.83
C GLU A 84 -6.43 2.27 -11.76
N ARG A 85 -5.34 3.03 -11.64
CA ARG A 85 -4.10 2.79 -12.39
C ARG A 85 -3.50 1.43 -12.08
N ASN A 86 -3.55 0.98 -10.82
CA ASN A 86 -3.08 -0.34 -10.44
C ASN A 86 -3.91 -1.45 -11.10
N ILE A 87 -5.25 -1.35 -11.06
CA ILE A 87 -6.17 -2.31 -11.69
C ILE A 87 -5.96 -2.37 -13.20
N ALA A 88 -5.86 -1.21 -13.88
CA ALA A 88 -5.61 -1.16 -15.31
C ALA A 88 -4.30 -1.88 -15.69
N LYS A 89 -3.22 -1.61 -14.94
CA LYS A 89 -1.92 -2.29 -15.10
C LYS A 89 -2.02 -3.80 -14.84
N LEU A 90 -2.71 -4.22 -13.78
CA LEU A 90 -2.86 -5.64 -13.46
C LEU A 90 -3.71 -6.37 -14.49
N HIS A 91 -4.79 -5.76 -15.00
CA HIS A 91 -5.62 -6.32 -16.06
C HIS A 91 -4.84 -6.46 -17.37
N ALA A 92 -4.02 -5.48 -17.74
CA ALA A 92 -3.13 -5.57 -18.90
C ALA A 92 -2.13 -6.74 -18.75
N ARG A 93 -1.61 -6.96 -17.54
CA ARG A 93 -0.65 -8.05 -17.26
C ARG A 93 -1.31 -9.43 -17.13
N TYR A 94 -2.53 -9.48 -16.63
CA TYR A 94 -3.27 -10.71 -16.31
C TYR A 94 -4.73 -10.61 -16.79
N PRO A 95 -5.00 -10.58 -18.11
CA PRO A 95 -6.34 -10.32 -18.64
C PRO A 95 -7.38 -11.40 -18.30
N ARG A 96 -6.92 -12.60 -17.92
CA ARG A 96 -7.77 -13.71 -17.44
C ARG A 96 -7.47 -14.08 -15.99
N GLY A 97 -6.86 -13.17 -15.23
CA GLY A 97 -6.32 -13.45 -13.91
C GLY A 97 -5.03 -14.30 -13.95
N PHE A 98 -4.55 -14.69 -12.77
CA PHE A 98 -3.35 -15.53 -12.66
C PHE A 98 -3.63 -16.95 -13.16
N SER A 99 -2.85 -17.43 -14.12
CA SER A 99 -2.86 -18.83 -14.60
C SER A 99 -1.45 -19.41 -14.52
N PRO A 100 -1.23 -20.55 -13.83
CA PRO A 100 0.07 -21.21 -13.83
C PRO A 100 0.44 -21.61 -15.27
N GLY A 101 1.49 -20.99 -15.83
CA GLY A 101 1.97 -21.24 -17.20
C GLY A 101 1.78 -20.08 -18.19
N ALA A 102 1.01 -19.05 -17.85
CA ALA A 102 0.92 -17.82 -18.65
C ALA A 102 2.00 -16.82 -18.22
N GLN A 103 3.26 -17.16 -18.45
CA GLN A 103 4.40 -16.26 -18.27
C GLN A 103 5.24 -16.23 -19.55
N GLU A 104 4.74 -15.59 -20.59
CA GLU A 104 5.62 -14.84 -21.48
C GLU A 104 4.98 -13.47 -21.73
N PRO A 105 5.62 -12.37 -21.29
CA PRO A 105 5.26 -11.08 -21.83
C PRO A 105 5.67 -11.07 -23.31
N THR A 106 4.72 -10.77 -24.19
CA THR A 106 5.08 -10.42 -25.57
C THR A 106 5.97 -9.17 -25.52
N PRO A 107 7.18 -9.21 -26.10
CA PRO A 107 8.00 -8.01 -26.22
C PRO A 107 7.29 -7.05 -27.19
N ASP A 108 7.16 -5.80 -26.75
CA ASP A 108 6.78 -4.55 -27.44
C ASP A 108 6.12 -4.64 -28.83
N ALA A 109 4.95 -3.99 -28.94
CA ALA A 109 4.41 -3.44 -30.19
C ALA A 109 4.00 -1.98 -29.99
#